data_AF-A0A9N8HPP9-F1
#
_entry.id   AF-A0A9N8HPP9-F1
#
_cell.length_a   1.000
_cell.length_b   1.000
_cell.length_c   1.000
_cell.angle_alpha   90.00
_cell.angle_beta   90.00
_cell.angle_gamma   90.00
#
_symmetry.space_group_name_H-M   'P 1'
#
loop_
_entity.id
_entity.type
_entity.pdbx_description
1 polymer ?
#
loop_
_entity_poly.entity_id
_entity_poly.type
_entity_poly.pdbx_seq_one_letter_code
_entity_poly.pdbx_strand_id
1 'polypeptide(L)'
;MANPMDDCDFNEIEDKAVRADLLRGALPACQPQEGSPANTFTASEMEELQAALPNMQIGPLKKTQEVKKADFDICHHAWPTDKKEQDKKLSSVASPQEAPLDWHGAPDFTLRPPDVPRAFREKVRAGAFVAPTNAVCPGFLQCNLVVLPAGPLAFDFLLFCQRNPKACPLIEVVDEGFCPTGIAPGSDLRTDVPMYSIYKDGKFVEDVTDVTSYWPEKAVAFLIGCSFSYDGALMDAGVPLRSAEQGKNVPMYKTNLKCRPAGKLQGNTVVSMKPIPALKISKHVEITSKYTHAHGGPVCIGRPDVIGVQNLDKPEWGETVEMAPDEVPVFHACGVTPQSVLMDSKVPFAITHKAGYMFVTDMPSDMGC
;
A
#
# COMPACT_ATOMS: atom_id res chain seq x y z
N MET A 1 14.91 41.45 18.90
CA MET A 1 15.82 40.87 17.90
C MET A 1 14.98 39.90 17.08
N ALA A 2 14.57 40.33 15.89
CA ALA A 2 13.75 39.53 14.99
C ALA A 2 14.66 38.58 14.20
N ASN A 3 14.25 37.32 14.06
CA ASN A 3 14.92 36.32 13.24
C ASN A 3 14.46 36.52 11.78
N PRO A 4 15.37 36.69 10.80
CA PRO A 4 15.01 36.78 9.40
C PRO A 4 14.97 35.36 8.81
N MET A 5 13.78 34.79 8.71
CA MET A 5 13.50 33.65 7.83
C MET A 5 12.19 33.90 7.09
N ASP A 6 12.10 35.08 6.48
CA ASP A 6 11.15 35.34 5.40
C ASP A 6 11.95 35.54 4.12
N ASP A 7 11.44 34.98 3.03
CA ASP A 7 11.89 35.06 1.64
C ASP A 7 13.10 34.20 1.23
N CYS A 8 12.87 32.89 1.07
CA CYS A 8 13.58 32.12 0.05
C CYS A 8 12.61 31.79 -1.09
N ASP A 9 12.66 32.58 -2.16
CA ASP A 9 11.96 32.28 -3.41
C ASP A 9 12.66 31.09 -4.09
N PHE A 10 12.03 29.92 -4.04
CA PHE A 10 12.55 28.67 -4.63
C PHE A 10 12.78 28.75 -6.14
N ASN A 11 12.36 29.83 -6.80
CA ASN A 11 12.58 30.06 -8.22
C ASN A 11 13.96 30.63 -8.58
N GLU A 12 14.73 31.14 -7.61
CA GLU A 12 16.06 31.74 -7.86
C GLU A 12 17.24 30.75 -7.79
N ILE A 13 16.99 29.48 -7.45
CA ILE A 13 18.06 28.46 -7.38
C ILE A 13 18.26 27.84 -8.76
N GLU A 14 19.21 28.39 -9.53
CA GLU A 14 19.58 27.91 -10.88
C GLU A 14 20.37 26.59 -10.87
N ASP A 15 20.92 26.16 -9.73
CA ASP A 15 21.74 24.95 -9.63
C ASP A 15 20.88 23.70 -9.36
N LYS A 16 20.80 22.82 -10.37
CA LYS A 16 20.03 21.57 -10.36
C LYS A 16 20.46 20.59 -9.26
N ALA A 17 21.75 20.55 -8.91
CA ALA A 17 22.26 19.63 -7.87
C ALA A 17 21.78 20.07 -6.48
N VAL A 18 21.80 21.38 -6.23
CA VAL A 18 21.36 21.98 -4.96
C VAL A 18 19.86 21.80 -4.74
N ARG A 19 19.06 21.89 -5.81
CA ARG A 19 17.60 21.68 -5.75
C ARG A 19 17.23 20.23 -5.47
N ALA A 20 17.96 19.27 -6.06
CA ALA A 20 17.77 17.84 -5.83
C ALA A 20 18.20 17.42 -4.41
N ASP A 21 19.27 18.01 -3.87
CA ASP A 21 19.72 17.77 -2.50
C ASP A 21 18.80 18.42 -1.45
N LEU A 22 18.23 19.60 -1.74
CA LEU A 22 17.20 20.22 -0.90
C LEU A 22 15.92 19.38 -0.84
N LEU A 23 15.48 18.82 -1.97
CA LEU A 23 14.33 17.91 -2.02
C LEU A 23 14.62 16.58 -1.30
N ARG A 24 15.82 16.02 -1.46
CA ARG A 24 16.28 14.83 -0.71
C ARG A 24 16.38 15.07 0.79
N GLY A 25 16.82 16.24 1.22
CA GLY A 25 16.89 16.63 2.63
C GLY A 25 15.54 16.92 3.28
N ALA A 26 14.53 17.31 2.49
CA ALA A 26 13.18 17.58 2.97
C ALA A 26 12.27 16.33 3.06
N LEU A 27 12.58 15.27 2.31
CA LEU A 27 11.82 14.02 2.30
C LEU A 27 11.74 13.33 3.69
N PRO A 28 12.80 13.29 4.52
CA PRO A 28 12.73 12.81 5.90
C PRO A 28 11.82 13.67 6.80
N ALA A 29 11.79 14.99 6.58
CA ALA A 29 10.92 15.91 7.32
C ALA A 29 9.44 15.82 6.89
N CYS A 30 9.16 15.12 5.79
CA CYS A 30 7.82 14.86 5.27
C CYS A 30 7.26 13.49 5.70
N GLN A 31 8.05 12.66 6.38
CA GLN A 31 7.53 11.46 7.04
C GLN A 31 6.87 11.82 8.38
N PRO A 32 5.80 11.11 8.79
CA PRO A 32 5.25 11.31 10.12
C PRO A 32 6.36 11.04 11.15
N GLN A 33 6.70 12.05 11.94
CA GLN A 33 7.69 11.89 13.00
C GLN A 33 7.22 10.83 13.99
N GLU A 34 8.13 9.95 14.40
CA GLU A 34 7.92 9.05 15.53
C GLU A 34 7.38 9.85 16.72
N GLY A 35 6.19 9.47 17.20
CA GLY A 35 5.51 10.15 18.31
C GLY A 35 4.36 11.08 17.93
N SER A 36 3.98 11.20 16.65
CA SER A 36 2.70 11.82 16.29
C SER A 36 1.55 10.95 16.84
N PRO A 37 0.63 11.47 17.66
CA PRO A 37 -0.40 10.64 18.28
C PRO A 37 -1.29 10.01 17.22
N ALA A 38 -1.52 8.71 17.35
CA ALA A 38 -2.47 7.99 16.51
C ALA A 38 -3.87 8.59 16.71
N ASN A 39 -4.50 9.04 15.61
CA ASN A 39 -5.94 9.30 15.52
C ASN A 39 -6.51 10.23 16.60
N THR A 40 -6.05 11.48 16.70
CA THR A 40 -6.82 12.52 17.38
C THR A 40 -7.37 13.51 16.37
N PHE A 41 -8.69 13.47 16.17
CA PHE A 41 -9.44 14.53 15.51
C PHE A 41 -9.18 15.86 16.22
N THR A 42 -9.01 16.93 15.45
CA THR A 42 -9.06 18.30 15.94
C THR A 42 -10.44 18.59 16.55
N ALA A 43 -10.55 19.61 17.40
CA ALA A 43 -11.82 19.99 18.00
C ALA A 43 -12.91 20.28 16.94
N SER A 44 -12.51 20.85 15.79
CA SER A 44 -13.40 21.12 14.66
C SER A 44 -13.90 19.82 14.00
N GLU A 45 -13.02 18.84 13.80
CA GLU A 45 -13.39 17.54 13.21
C GLU A 45 -14.28 16.73 14.15
N MET A 46 -14.08 16.86 15.47
CA MET A 46 -14.98 16.26 16.47
C MET A 46 -16.38 16.87 16.41
N GLU A 47 -16.51 18.19 16.27
CA GLU A 47 -17.82 18.85 16.12
C GLU A 47 -18.54 18.42 14.84
N GLU A 48 -17.81 18.30 13.71
CA GLU A 48 -18.38 17.79 12.46
C GLU A 48 -18.82 16.32 12.55
N LEU A 49 -18.03 15.46 13.22
CA LEU A 49 -18.41 14.06 13.46
C LEU A 49 -19.66 13.95 14.35
N GLN A 50 -19.75 14.80 15.37
CA GLN A 50 -20.85 14.79 16.34
C GLN A 50 -22.15 15.35 15.74
N ALA A 51 -22.03 16.32 14.83
CA ALA A 51 -23.14 16.78 14.00
C ALA A 51 -23.62 15.71 13.00
N ALA A 52 -22.70 14.90 12.45
CA ALA A 52 -23.02 13.81 11.52
C ALA A 52 -23.63 12.57 12.20
N LEU A 53 -23.42 12.38 13.51
CA LEU A 53 -23.87 11.23 14.29
C LEU A 53 -24.61 11.66 15.58
N PRO A 54 -25.81 12.25 15.48
CA PRO A 54 -26.50 12.91 16.60
C PRO A 54 -26.86 11.98 17.77
N ASN A 55 -26.87 10.66 17.53
CA ASN A 55 -27.18 9.65 18.55
C ASN A 55 -25.94 9.00 19.19
N MET A 56 -24.72 9.40 18.79
CA MET A 56 -23.48 8.84 19.32
C MET A 56 -22.89 9.79 20.38
N GLN A 57 -23.10 9.48 21.67
CA GLN A 57 -22.47 10.22 22.75
C GLN A 57 -21.00 9.78 22.91
N ILE A 58 -20.09 10.52 22.28
CA ILE A 58 -18.66 10.45 22.61
C ILE A 58 -18.44 11.29 23.88
N GLY A 59 -18.58 10.66 25.04
CA GLY A 59 -18.18 11.25 26.32
C GLY A 59 -16.69 10.98 26.60
N PRO A 60 -16.02 11.81 27.43
CA PRO A 60 -14.68 11.50 27.90
C PRO A 60 -14.68 10.15 28.63
N LEU A 61 -13.60 9.37 28.46
CA LEU A 61 -13.38 8.10 29.17
C LEU A 61 -13.67 8.30 30.66
N LYS A 62 -14.74 7.67 31.16
CA LYS A 62 -14.97 7.60 32.61
C LYS A 62 -13.77 6.86 33.19
N LYS A 63 -13.07 7.49 34.15
CA LYS A 63 -12.02 6.83 34.93
C LYS A 63 -12.56 5.48 35.40
N THR A 64 -11.96 4.41 34.91
CA THR A 64 -12.27 3.04 35.29
C THR A 64 -12.21 2.95 36.80
N GLN A 65 -13.29 2.46 37.43
CA GLN A 65 -13.24 2.07 38.83
C GLN A 65 -12.15 1.01 38.98
N GLU A 66 -11.29 1.13 39.99
CA GLU A 66 -10.27 0.14 40.30
C GLU A 66 -10.94 -1.22 40.54
N VAL A 67 -10.85 -2.11 39.57
CA VAL A 67 -11.21 -3.52 39.74
C VAL A 67 -10.10 -4.16 40.56
N LYS A 68 -10.47 -4.70 41.74
CA LYS A 68 -9.51 -5.36 42.63
C LYS A 68 -8.92 -6.58 41.93
N LYS A 69 -7.60 -6.75 42.08
CA LYS A 69 -6.72 -7.77 41.48
C LYS A 69 -7.08 -9.25 41.77
N ALA A 70 -8.18 -9.51 42.48
CA ALA A 70 -8.55 -10.84 42.97
C ALA A 70 -9.43 -11.66 42.01
N ASP A 71 -9.97 -11.06 40.93
CA ASP A 71 -10.93 -11.73 40.04
C ASP A 71 -10.32 -12.36 38.78
N PHE A 72 -8.99 -12.38 38.65
CA PHE A 72 -8.27 -13.03 37.55
C PHE A 72 -7.12 -13.90 38.06
N ASP A 73 -7.44 -15.03 38.70
CA ASP A 73 -6.46 -16.08 38.99
C ASP A 73 -6.77 -17.33 38.17
N ILE A 74 -6.26 -17.36 36.94
CA ILE A 74 -6.39 -18.47 35.98
C ILE A 74 -5.22 -19.46 36.10
N CYS A 75 -4.31 -19.27 37.06
CA CYS A 75 -3.06 -20.01 37.17
C CYS A 75 -3.13 -21.29 38.00
N HIS A 76 -4.31 -21.71 38.46
CA HIS A 76 -4.49 -22.88 39.34
C HIS A 76 -5.09 -24.13 38.68
N HIS A 77 -4.93 -24.33 37.36
CA HIS A 77 -5.15 -25.65 36.75
C HIS A 77 -3.80 -26.34 36.47
N ALA A 78 -3.52 -27.40 37.22
CA ALA A 78 -2.31 -28.22 37.10
C ALA A 78 -2.33 -29.03 35.80
N TRP A 79 -1.27 -28.91 34.98
CA TRP A 79 -1.01 -29.77 33.82
C TRP A 79 -0.41 -31.12 34.28
N PRO A 80 -0.83 -32.28 33.76
CA PRO A 80 -0.18 -33.55 34.06
C PRO A 80 1.19 -33.61 33.38
N THR A 81 2.23 -33.79 34.20
CA THR A 81 3.61 -34.01 33.76
C THR A 81 3.90 -35.51 33.69
N ASP A 82 3.78 -36.11 32.51
CA ASP A 82 4.48 -37.37 32.23
C ASP A 82 4.96 -37.41 30.78
N LYS A 83 6.29 -37.40 30.63
CA LYS A 83 7.03 -37.09 29.40
C LYS A 83 7.73 -38.33 28.81
N LYS A 84 7.18 -39.54 28.96
CA LYS A 84 7.93 -40.78 28.72
C LYS A 84 7.37 -41.79 27.72
N GLU A 85 6.35 -41.48 26.92
CA GLU A 85 5.73 -42.54 26.08
C GLU A 85 5.35 -42.17 24.65
N GLN A 86 6.11 -41.30 23.95
CA GLN A 86 5.89 -41.09 22.50
C GLN A 86 7.13 -41.12 21.60
N ASP A 87 8.36 -41.21 22.13
CA ASP A 87 9.59 -41.23 21.31
C ASP A 87 10.09 -42.64 20.93
N LYS A 88 9.21 -43.52 20.44
CA LYS A 88 9.60 -44.81 19.86
C LYS A 88 8.76 -45.20 18.66
N LYS A 89 8.97 -44.53 17.54
CA LYS A 89 8.86 -45.07 16.16
C LYS A 89 9.05 -43.93 15.18
N LEU A 90 10.25 -43.81 14.62
CA LEU A 90 10.55 -43.31 13.27
C LEU A 90 12.07 -43.09 13.18
N SER A 91 12.81 -44.18 13.06
CA SER A 91 14.19 -44.13 12.58
C SER A 91 14.33 -45.10 11.42
N SER A 92 14.64 -44.58 10.23
CA SER A 92 15.43 -45.18 9.13
C SER A 92 14.96 -44.75 7.74
N VAL A 93 15.43 -43.60 7.25
CA VAL A 93 15.74 -43.37 5.82
C VAL A 93 16.93 -42.41 5.75
N ALA A 94 17.91 -42.73 4.89
CA ALA A 94 19.14 -41.97 4.69
C ALA A 94 18.96 -40.71 3.83
N SER A 95 19.71 -39.66 4.15
CA SER A 95 19.61 -38.28 3.66
C SER A 95 20.16 -38.04 2.24
N PRO A 96 19.49 -37.24 1.39
CA PRO A 96 20.14 -36.32 0.48
C PRO A 96 20.42 -35.00 1.20
N GLN A 97 21.53 -34.32 0.86
CA GLN A 97 22.02 -33.08 1.48
C GLN A 97 20.91 -32.03 1.66
N GLU A 98 20.55 -31.77 2.92
CA GLU A 98 19.49 -30.84 3.33
C GLU A 98 20.01 -29.40 3.33
N ALA A 99 19.34 -28.52 2.59
CA ALA A 99 19.37 -27.09 2.85
C ALA A 99 18.77 -26.81 4.23
N PRO A 100 19.25 -25.80 4.98
CA PRO A 100 18.76 -25.55 6.34
C PRO A 100 17.28 -25.15 6.31
N LEU A 101 16.44 -25.95 6.96
CA LEU A 101 14.99 -25.73 7.12
C LEU A 101 14.69 -25.27 8.55
N ASP A 102 13.82 -24.27 8.70
CA ASP A 102 13.19 -23.87 9.97
C ASP A 102 11.79 -24.51 10.11
N TRP A 103 11.34 -24.60 11.37
CA TRP A 103 10.19 -25.30 11.90
C TRP A 103 8.92 -25.07 11.08
N HIS A 104 8.40 -26.18 10.53
CA HIS A 104 7.24 -26.36 9.62
C HIS A 104 7.56 -26.57 8.14
N GLY A 105 8.82 -26.56 7.70
CA GLY A 105 9.14 -26.89 6.31
C GLY A 105 8.63 -25.84 5.29
N ALA A 106 8.33 -24.64 5.77
CA ALA A 106 8.22 -23.46 4.93
C ALA A 106 9.65 -22.98 4.58
N PRO A 107 9.87 -22.43 3.37
CA PRO A 107 11.15 -21.81 3.04
C PRO A 107 11.53 -20.77 4.09
N ASP A 108 12.78 -20.77 4.54
CA ASP A 108 13.33 -19.67 5.32
C ASP A 108 13.37 -18.41 4.44
N PHE A 109 12.45 -17.47 4.68
CA PHE A 109 12.34 -16.19 3.96
C PHE A 109 13.26 -15.11 4.54
N THR A 110 14.12 -15.41 5.52
CA THR A 110 15.04 -14.43 6.11
C THR A 110 16.26 -14.15 5.22
N LEU A 111 16.55 -15.05 4.28
CA LEU A 111 17.45 -14.81 3.16
C LEU A 111 16.60 -14.53 1.91
N ARG A 112 16.31 -13.26 1.64
CA ARG A 112 15.65 -12.82 0.41
C ARG A 112 16.74 -12.42 -0.61
N PRO A 113 17.29 -13.35 -1.44
CA PRO A 113 18.24 -12.96 -2.46
C PRO A 113 17.54 -12.00 -3.45
N PRO A 114 18.14 -10.84 -3.76
CA PRO A 114 17.59 -9.86 -4.71
C PRO A 114 17.43 -10.42 -6.14
N ASP A 115 17.96 -11.61 -6.40
CA ASP A 115 17.84 -12.31 -7.68
C ASP A 115 16.38 -12.70 -8.00
N VAL A 116 15.52 -12.87 -6.98
CA VAL A 116 14.12 -13.30 -7.19
C VAL A 116 13.27 -12.21 -7.90
N PRO A 117 13.19 -10.95 -7.42
CA PRO A 117 12.52 -9.87 -8.15
C PRO A 117 13.13 -9.59 -9.52
N ARG A 118 14.48 -9.63 -9.63
CA ARG A 118 15.16 -9.40 -10.90
C ARG A 118 14.78 -10.44 -11.95
N ALA A 119 14.87 -11.73 -11.60
CA ALA A 119 14.47 -12.80 -12.51
C ALA A 119 12.97 -12.73 -12.86
N PHE A 120 12.12 -12.26 -11.95
CA PHE A 120 10.73 -11.99 -12.27
C PHE A 120 10.59 -10.88 -13.32
N ARG A 121 11.23 -9.72 -13.13
CA ARG A 121 11.20 -8.62 -14.11
C ARG A 121 11.74 -9.04 -15.47
N GLU A 122 12.78 -9.89 -15.51
CA GLU A 122 13.29 -10.46 -16.77
C GLU A 122 12.25 -11.33 -17.49
N LYS A 123 11.47 -12.15 -16.76
CA LYS A 123 10.36 -12.92 -17.34
C LYS A 123 9.26 -12.02 -17.89
N VAL A 124 8.94 -10.94 -17.17
CA VAL A 124 7.96 -9.95 -17.60
C VAL A 124 8.42 -9.27 -18.89
N ARG A 125 9.67 -8.79 -18.92
CA ARG A 125 10.30 -8.18 -20.08
C ARG A 125 10.34 -9.10 -21.30
N ALA A 126 10.54 -10.40 -21.08
CA ALA A 126 10.50 -11.42 -22.14
C ALA A 126 9.08 -11.78 -22.61
N GLY A 127 8.03 -11.20 -22.02
CA GLY A 127 6.63 -11.53 -22.31
C GLY A 127 6.17 -12.88 -21.77
N ALA A 128 6.97 -13.52 -20.91
CA ALA A 128 6.67 -14.84 -20.34
C ALA A 128 5.69 -14.78 -19.16
N PHE A 129 5.38 -13.59 -18.64
CA PHE A 129 4.42 -13.38 -17.57
C PHE A 129 3.49 -12.20 -17.88
N VAL A 130 2.22 -12.49 -18.12
CA VAL A 130 1.16 -11.50 -18.35
C VAL A 130 -0.07 -11.88 -17.52
N ALA A 131 0.04 -11.67 -16.21
CA ALA A 131 -1.00 -11.99 -15.23
C ALA A 131 -0.95 -10.99 -14.06
N PRO A 132 -1.98 -10.95 -13.20
CA PRO A 132 -1.93 -10.19 -11.95
C PRO A 132 -0.73 -10.57 -11.07
N THR A 133 -0.17 -9.60 -10.34
CA THR A 133 1.03 -9.76 -9.51
C THR A 133 0.73 -10.00 -8.02
N ASN A 134 -0.54 -10.22 -7.65
CA ASN A 134 -0.90 -10.59 -6.28
C ASN A 134 -0.15 -11.87 -5.86
N ALA A 135 0.44 -11.85 -4.67
CA ALA A 135 1.27 -12.93 -4.13
C ALA A 135 2.52 -13.34 -4.93
N VAL A 136 2.91 -12.56 -5.96
CA VAL A 136 4.18 -12.74 -6.66
C VAL A 136 5.32 -12.12 -5.83
N CYS A 137 6.48 -12.81 -5.79
CA CYS A 137 7.66 -12.38 -5.03
C CYS A 137 7.30 -11.98 -3.58
N PRO A 138 6.77 -12.91 -2.77
CA PRO A 138 6.33 -12.61 -1.41
C PRO A 138 7.48 -12.00 -0.60
N GLY A 139 7.15 -10.98 0.19
CA GLY A 139 8.14 -10.23 0.97
C GLY A 139 8.87 -9.14 0.19
N PHE A 140 8.54 -8.88 -1.07
CA PHE A 140 9.10 -7.74 -1.80
C PHE A 140 8.06 -6.64 -2.00
N LEU A 141 8.51 -5.39 -1.93
CA LEU A 141 7.66 -4.23 -2.15
C LEU A 141 7.18 -4.23 -3.60
N GLN A 142 5.87 -4.06 -3.78
CA GLN A 142 5.27 -3.84 -5.09
C GLN A 142 4.78 -2.40 -5.21
N CYS A 143 4.99 -1.81 -6.38
CA CYS A 143 4.64 -0.43 -6.66
C CYS A 143 3.62 -0.32 -7.80
N ASN A 144 2.64 0.54 -7.58
CA ASN A 144 1.85 1.16 -8.63
C ASN A 144 2.75 2.10 -9.44
N LEU A 145 2.53 2.18 -10.75
CA LEU A 145 3.23 3.10 -11.66
C LEU A 145 2.28 4.16 -12.20
N VAL A 146 2.76 5.40 -12.24
CA VAL A 146 2.21 6.54 -13.01
C VAL A 146 3.36 7.22 -13.75
N VAL A 147 3.19 7.51 -15.04
CA VAL A 147 4.18 8.21 -15.87
C VAL A 147 3.49 9.38 -16.56
N LEU A 148 4.11 10.55 -16.44
CA LEU A 148 3.61 11.81 -17.01
C LEU A 148 4.72 12.48 -17.81
N PRO A 149 4.40 13.25 -18.87
CA PRO A 149 5.36 14.14 -19.48
C PRO A 149 5.89 15.14 -18.44
N ALA A 150 7.19 15.44 -18.52
CA ALA A 150 7.81 16.46 -17.68
C ALA A 150 7.13 17.82 -17.88
N GLY A 151 6.97 18.58 -16.80
CA GLY A 151 6.34 19.89 -16.81
C GLY A 151 5.39 20.11 -15.63
N PRO A 152 4.49 21.11 -15.73
CA PRO A 152 3.62 21.51 -14.63
C PRO A 152 2.74 20.37 -14.09
N LEU A 153 2.28 19.47 -14.96
CA LEU A 153 1.42 18.36 -14.54
C LEU A 153 2.17 17.33 -13.68
N ALA A 154 3.43 17.02 -14.02
CA ALA A 154 4.24 16.12 -13.20
C ALA A 154 4.53 16.74 -11.82
N PHE A 155 4.76 18.06 -11.77
CA PHE A 155 4.91 18.79 -10.51
C PHE A 155 3.61 18.81 -9.70
N ASP A 156 2.46 19.08 -10.34
CA ASP A 156 1.14 19.00 -9.70
C ASP A 156 0.91 17.61 -9.11
N PHE A 157 1.32 16.55 -9.82
CA PHE A 157 1.18 15.17 -9.35
C PHE A 157 2.10 14.85 -8.16
N LEU A 158 3.34 15.34 -8.17
CA LEU A 158 4.24 15.24 -7.03
C LEU A 158 3.63 15.91 -5.78
N LEU A 159 3.13 17.15 -5.94
CA LEU A 159 2.46 17.88 -4.88
C LEU A 159 1.16 17.19 -4.43
N PHE A 160 0.42 16.58 -5.36
CA PHE A 160 -0.76 15.79 -5.07
C PHE A 160 -0.42 14.59 -4.19
N CYS A 161 0.65 13.85 -4.52
CA CYS A 161 1.10 12.72 -3.71
C CYS A 161 1.49 13.19 -2.30
N GLN A 162 2.24 14.28 -2.20
CA GLN A 162 2.66 14.82 -0.90
C GLN A 162 1.49 15.31 -0.05
N ARG A 163 0.44 15.86 -0.66
CA ARG A 163 -0.78 16.27 0.06
C ARG A 163 -1.66 15.09 0.46
N ASN A 164 -1.51 13.93 -0.17
CA ASN A 164 -2.36 12.75 0.01
C ASN A 164 -1.53 11.47 0.25
N PRO A 165 -0.62 11.44 1.23
CA PRO A 165 0.37 10.36 1.37
C PRO A 165 -0.26 8.99 1.65
N LYS A 166 -1.46 8.94 2.23
CA LYS A 166 -2.18 7.67 2.44
C LYS A 166 -2.70 7.06 1.13
N ALA A 167 -3.26 7.90 0.25
CA ALA A 167 -3.78 7.45 -1.04
C ALA A 167 -2.67 7.25 -2.08
N CYS A 168 -1.63 8.06 -1.99
CA CYS A 168 -0.51 8.10 -2.91
C CYS A 168 0.83 8.04 -2.15
N PRO A 169 1.15 6.94 -1.45
CA PRO A 169 2.42 6.80 -0.73
C PRO A 169 3.56 6.72 -1.74
N LEU A 170 4.23 7.83 -1.97
CA LEU A 170 5.29 7.95 -2.97
C LEU A 170 6.57 7.26 -2.47
N ILE A 171 7.07 6.32 -3.27
CA ILE A 171 8.28 5.52 -2.97
C ILE A 171 9.49 6.11 -3.66
N GLU A 172 9.41 6.30 -4.98
CA GLU A 172 10.50 6.85 -5.78
C GLU A 172 9.93 7.67 -6.94
N VAL A 173 10.62 8.76 -7.28
CA VAL A 173 10.39 9.53 -8.49
C VAL A 173 11.61 9.32 -9.38
N VAL A 174 11.37 8.87 -10.60
CA VAL A 174 12.40 8.77 -11.64
C VAL A 174 12.27 10.02 -12.50
N ASP A 175 13.16 10.97 -12.29
CA ASP A 175 13.29 12.17 -13.10
C ASP A 175 14.10 11.86 -14.38
N GLU A 176 13.54 12.23 -15.54
CA GLU A 176 14.17 12.08 -16.86
C GLU A 176 14.78 10.68 -17.11
N GLY A 177 13.93 9.69 -17.36
CA GLY A 177 14.37 8.35 -17.70
C GLY A 177 13.30 7.29 -17.52
N PHE A 178 13.73 6.05 -17.32
CA PHE A 178 12.86 4.88 -17.12
C PHE A 178 13.42 3.85 -16.13
N CYS A 179 14.62 4.08 -15.56
CA CYS A 179 15.26 3.17 -14.62
C CYS A 179 15.23 3.77 -13.21
N PRO A 180 14.51 3.17 -12.24
CA PRO A 180 14.65 3.54 -10.83
C PRO A 180 16.05 3.21 -10.33
N THR A 181 16.57 4.04 -9.45
CA THR A 181 17.92 3.95 -8.91
C THR A 181 17.94 3.52 -7.45
N GLY A 182 16.86 3.79 -6.70
CA GLY A 182 16.74 3.42 -5.29
C GLY A 182 16.19 2.02 -5.10
N ILE A 183 15.07 1.69 -5.74
CA ILE A 183 14.30 0.48 -5.39
C ILE A 183 14.49 -0.71 -6.32
N ALA A 184 15.03 -0.52 -7.52
CA ALA A 184 15.31 -1.60 -8.46
C ALA A 184 16.36 -1.22 -9.52
N PRO A 185 17.64 -1.03 -9.13
CA PRO A 185 18.69 -0.64 -10.06
C PRO A 185 18.81 -1.59 -11.26
N GLY A 186 18.89 -1.03 -12.47
CA GLY A 186 19.02 -1.79 -13.73
C GLY A 186 17.70 -2.35 -14.28
N SER A 187 16.57 -2.04 -13.65
CA SER A 187 15.24 -2.31 -14.23
C SER A 187 14.86 -1.30 -15.31
N ASP A 188 13.85 -1.63 -16.11
CA ASP A 188 13.30 -0.77 -17.14
C ASP A 188 11.78 -0.68 -16.99
N LEU A 189 11.29 0.45 -16.47
CA LEU A 189 9.87 0.68 -16.23
C LEU A 189 9.03 0.64 -17.50
N ARG A 190 9.62 0.65 -18.70
CA ARG A 190 8.89 0.55 -19.96
C ARG A 190 8.47 -0.87 -20.31
N THR A 191 9.14 -1.87 -19.73
CA THR A 191 8.95 -3.29 -20.08
C THR A 191 8.86 -4.23 -18.88
N ASP A 192 9.20 -3.79 -17.67
CA ASP A 192 9.24 -4.64 -16.47
C ASP A 192 7.93 -4.65 -15.66
N VAL A 193 6.86 -4.05 -16.17
CA VAL A 193 5.50 -4.16 -15.61
C VAL A 193 4.66 -5.07 -16.50
N PRO A 194 3.93 -6.06 -15.94
CA PRO A 194 3.25 -7.06 -16.77
C PRO A 194 2.18 -6.50 -17.71
N MET A 195 1.53 -5.39 -17.36
CA MET A 195 0.59 -4.69 -18.23
C MET A 195 0.45 -3.23 -17.81
N TYR A 196 0.33 -2.37 -18.81
CA TYR A 196 0.18 -0.92 -18.70
C TYR A 196 -1.16 -0.50 -19.29
N SER A 197 -1.70 0.61 -18.80
CA SER A 197 -2.87 1.29 -19.35
C SER A 197 -2.48 2.67 -19.85
N ILE A 198 -2.85 2.98 -21.10
CA ILE A 198 -2.57 4.27 -21.75
C ILE A 198 -3.81 5.15 -21.65
N TYR A 199 -3.60 6.41 -21.25
CA TYR A 199 -4.66 7.41 -21.15
C TYR A 199 -4.35 8.65 -21.99
N LYS A 200 -5.36 9.15 -22.69
CA LYS A 200 -5.33 10.43 -23.43
C LYS A 200 -6.56 11.26 -23.09
N ASP A 201 -6.37 12.52 -22.75
CA ASP A 201 -7.42 13.45 -22.30
C ASP A 201 -8.33 12.87 -21.19
N GLY A 202 -7.71 12.14 -20.25
CA GLY A 202 -8.37 11.41 -19.16
C GLY A 202 -9.20 10.20 -19.57
N LYS A 203 -9.13 9.76 -20.83
CA LYS A 203 -9.83 8.57 -21.34
C LYS A 203 -8.86 7.42 -21.52
N PHE A 204 -9.29 6.24 -21.12
CA PHE A 204 -8.60 4.98 -21.44
C PHE A 204 -8.52 4.80 -22.96
N VAL A 205 -7.34 4.41 -23.44
CA VAL A 205 -7.07 4.16 -24.87
C VAL A 205 -6.91 2.66 -25.11
N GLU A 206 -5.92 2.05 -24.47
CA GLU A 206 -5.58 0.64 -24.64
C GLU A 206 -4.72 0.13 -23.47
N ASP A 207 -4.71 -1.19 -23.32
CA ASP A 207 -3.76 -1.90 -22.46
C ASP A 207 -2.66 -2.52 -23.32
N VAL A 208 -1.40 -2.37 -22.90
CA VAL A 208 -0.22 -2.89 -23.59
C VAL A 208 0.75 -3.55 -22.62
N THR A 209 1.63 -4.43 -23.11
CA THR A 209 2.68 -5.08 -22.29
C THR A 209 4.03 -4.38 -22.40
N ASP A 210 4.17 -3.41 -23.30
CA ASP A 210 5.38 -2.63 -23.55
C ASP A 210 4.97 -1.19 -23.87
N VAL A 211 5.57 -0.22 -23.18
CA VAL A 211 5.29 1.21 -23.37
C VAL A 211 6.46 1.99 -23.94
N THR A 212 7.49 1.32 -24.46
CA THR A 212 8.68 1.96 -25.04
C THR A 212 8.34 2.95 -26.14
N SER A 213 7.36 2.64 -26.99
CA SER A 213 6.88 3.53 -28.05
C SER A 213 5.96 4.65 -27.54
N TYR A 214 5.36 4.48 -26.36
CA TYR A 214 4.47 5.45 -25.73
C TYR A 214 5.21 6.38 -24.75
N TRP A 215 6.42 6.00 -24.32
CA TRP A 215 7.17 6.70 -23.28
C TRP A 215 7.58 8.10 -23.77
N PRO A 216 7.16 9.18 -23.06
CA PRO A 216 7.57 10.53 -23.43
C PRO A 216 9.10 10.69 -23.40
N GLU A 217 9.66 11.45 -24.35
CA GLU A 217 11.10 11.73 -24.42
C GLU A 217 11.61 12.33 -23.10
N LYS A 218 10.83 13.23 -22.51
CA LYS A 218 11.01 13.72 -21.15
C LYS A 218 9.84 13.26 -20.29
N ALA A 219 9.99 12.09 -19.69
CA ALA A 219 9.02 11.53 -18.77
C ALA A 219 9.46 11.70 -17.31
N VAL A 220 8.48 11.77 -16.41
CA VAL A 220 8.66 11.59 -14.98
C VAL A 220 7.81 10.40 -14.57
N ALA A 221 8.44 9.39 -13.97
CA ALA A 221 7.74 8.22 -13.45
C ALA A 221 7.65 8.27 -11.93
N PHE A 222 6.48 7.93 -11.41
CA PHE A 222 6.16 7.92 -9.99
C PHE A 222 5.82 6.49 -9.58
N LEU A 223 6.62 5.96 -8.66
CA LEU A 223 6.40 4.64 -8.05
C LEU A 223 5.72 4.86 -6.71
N ILE A 224 4.52 4.30 -6.57
CA ILE A 224 3.63 4.52 -5.42
C ILE A 224 3.40 3.16 -4.77
N GLY A 225 3.58 3.07 -3.45
CA GLY A 225 3.48 1.79 -2.76
C GLY A 225 2.09 1.18 -2.86
N CYS A 226 2.04 -0.15 -2.78
CA CYS A 226 0.83 -0.94 -2.98
C CYS A 226 0.49 -1.74 -1.73
N SER A 227 -0.82 -1.91 -1.47
CA SER A 227 -1.35 -2.71 -0.37
C SER A 227 -0.91 -4.18 -0.40
N PHE A 228 -0.46 -4.69 -1.54
CA PHE A 228 0.05 -6.06 -1.66
C PHE A 228 1.33 -6.27 -0.84
N SER A 229 2.01 -5.18 -0.45
CA SER A 229 3.27 -5.24 0.30
C SER A 229 3.10 -5.75 1.73
N TYR A 230 1.91 -5.64 2.33
CA TYR A 230 1.64 -6.19 3.67
C TYR A 230 0.86 -7.52 3.63
N ASP A 231 0.59 -8.07 2.45
CA ASP A 231 -0.17 -9.31 2.32
C ASP A 231 0.54 -10.50 3.00
N GLY A 232 1.87 -10.59 2.88
CA GLY A 232 2.67 -11.61 3.58
C GLY A 232 2.52 -11.52 5.10
N ALA A 233 2.65 -10.31 5.67
CA ALA A 233 2.51 -10.11 7.11
C ALA A 233 1.09 -10.43 7.63
N LEU A 234 0.06 -10.19 6.81
CA LEU A 234 -1.30 -10.60 7.12
C LEU A 234 -1.43 -12.13 7.12
N MET A 235 -0.89 -12.80 6.10
CA MET A 235 -0.88 -14.27 6.01
C MET A 235 -0.15 -14.91 7.20
N ASP A 236 1.03 -14.39 7.58
CA ASP A 236 1.83 -14.89 8.70
C ASP A 236 1.09 -14.76 10.04
N ALA A 237 0.30 -13.70 10.20
CA ALA A 237 -0.58 -13.51 11.35
C ALA A 237 -1.90 -14.29 11.26
N GLY A 238 -2.06 -15.11 10.21
CA GLY A 238 -3.25 -15.90 9.93
C GLY A 238 -4.46 -15.07 9.50
N VAL A 239 -4.30 -13.81 9.11
CA VAL A 239 -5.39 -12.99 8.57
C VAL A 239 -5.65 -13.42 7.12
N PRO A 240 -6.86 -13.89 6.77
CA PRO A 240 -7.13 -14.41 5.44
C PRO A 240 -7.11 -13.30 4.39
N LEU A 241 -6.72 -13.67 3.17
CA LEU A 241 -6.72 -12.78 2.01
C LEU A 241 -7.67 -13.32 0.95
N ARG A 242 -8.96 -13.06 1.15
CA ARG A 242 -10.05 -13.68 0.37
C ARG A 242 -9.90 -13.55 -1.15
N SER A 243 -9.51 -12.38 -1.65
CA SER A 243 -9.30 -12.19 -3.10
C SER A 243 -8.21 -13.12 -3.63
N ALA A 244 -7.10 -13.27 -2.90
CA ALA A 244 -6.03 -14.18 -3.26
C ALA A 244 -6.47 -15.66 -3.18
N GLU A 245 -7.21 -16.05 -2.13
CA GLU A 245 -7.78 -17.40 -1.98
C GLU A 245 -8.73 -17.75 -3.13
N GLN A 246 -9.47 -16.77 -3.67
CA GLN A 246 -10.39 -16.94 -4.79
C GLN A 246 -9.73 -16.73 -6.17
N GLY A 247 -8.45 -16.39 -6.23
CA GLY A 247 -7.76 -16.09 -7.49
C GLY A 247 -8.31 -14.86 -8.22
N LYS A 248 -8.85 -13.89 -7.47
CA LYS A 248 -9.52 -12.69 -7.97
C LYS A 248 -8.72 -11.43 -7.67
N ASN A 249 -8.89 -10.40 -8.51
CA ASN A 249 -8.38 -9.08 -8.19
C ASN A 249 -9.22 -8.41 -7.08
N VAL A 250 -8.57 -7.68 -6.18
CA VAL A 250 -9.25 -7.05 -5.03
C VAL A 250 -10.33 -6.06 -5.51
N PRO A 251 -11.54 -6.07 -4.93
CA PRO A 251 -12.56 -5.11 -5.29
C PRO A 251 -12.17 -3.72 -4.80
N MET A 252 -12.29 -2.74 -5.68
CA MET A 252 -11.92 -1.36 -5.45
C MET A 252 -13.10 -0.45 -5.76
N TYR A 253 -13.31 0.56 -4.90
CA TYR A 253 -14.48 1.42 -4.92
C TYR A 253 -14.12 2.89 -4.97
N LYS A 254 -14.88 3.66 -5.75
CA LYS A 254 -14.85 5.12 -5.70
C LYS A 254 -15.60 5.60 -4.47
N THR A 255 -14.95 6.42 -3.64
CA THR A 255 -15.58 6.96 -2.42
C THR A 255 -16.10 8.38 -2.62
N ASN A 256 -16.77 8.93 -1.61
CA ASN A 256 -17.05 10.36 -1.46
C ASN A 256 -15.95 11.13 -0.69
N LEU A 257 -14.85 10.46 -0.30
CA LEU A 257 -13.76 11.06 0.48
C LEU A 257 -12.83 11.86 -0.43
N LYS A 258 -12.88 13.19 -0.33
CA LYS A 258 -12.09 14.07 -1.20
C LYS A 258 -10.60 13.99 -0.88
N CYS A 259 -9.78 13.90 -1.91
CA CYS A 259 -8.35 14.18 -1.80
C CYS A 259 -8.12 15.70 -1.69
N ARG A 260 -7.02 16.09 -1.05
CA ARG A 260 -6.54 17.47 -1.05
C ARG A 260 -6.02 17.79 -2.47
N PRO A 261 -6.60 18.78 -3.18
CA PRO A 261 -6.24 19.05 -4.56
C PRO A 261 -4.81 19.60 -4.67
N ALA A 262 -4.21 19.49 -5.86
CA ALA A 262 -2.92 20.09 -6.19
C ALA A 262 -2.90 20.52 -7.66
N GLY A 263 -2.74 21.82 -7.91
CA GLY A 263 -2.86 22.38 -9.26
C GLY A 263 -4.18 22.00 -9.92
N LYS A 264 -4.11 21.34 -11.08
CA LYS A 264 -5.32 20.86 -11.79
C LYS A 264 -5.87 19.52 -11.27
N LEU A 265 -5.13 18.84 -10.40
CA LEU A 265 -5.47 17.50 -9.93
C LEU A 265 -6.44 17.57 -8.74
N GLN A 266 -7.60 16.97 -8.93
CA GLN A 266 -8.64 16.83 -7.92
C GLN A 266 -9.42 15.53 -8.13
N GLY A 267 -9.93 14.96 -7.05
CA GLY A 267 -10.72 13.74 -7.10
C GLY A 267 -10.96 13.17 -5.71
N ASN A 268 -11.57 11.99 -5.67
CA ASN A 268 -11.84 11.28 -4.43
C ASN A 268 -10.85 10.13 -4.25
N THR A 269 -10.65 9.73 -3.01
CA THR A 269 -9.87 8.55 -2.66
C THR A 269 -10.59 7.32 -3.21
N VAL A 270 -9.84 6.44 -3.87
CA VAL A 270 -10.28 5.09 -4.21
C VAL A 270 -9.84 4.17 -3.08
N VAL A 271 -10.73 3.29 -2.66
CA VAL A 271 -10.43 2.30 -1.62
C VAL A 271 -10.45 0.89 -2.18
N SER A 272 -9.59 0.03 -1.66
CA SER A 272 -9.71 -1.43 -1.82
C SER A 272 -10.42 -2.00 -0.61
N MET A 273 -11.24 -3.04 -0.80
CA MET A 273 -11.96 -3.71 0.28
C MET A 273 -11.45 -5.13 0.49
N LYS A 274 -11.18 -5.49 1.74
CA LYS A 274 -10.85 -6.85 2.17
C LYS A 274 -11.89 -7.28 3.23
N PRO A 275 -12.58 -8.42 3.05
CA PRO A 275 -13.41 -8.97 4.12
C PRO A 275 -12.49 -9.60 5.17
N ILE A 276 -12.61 -9.15 6.43
CA ILE A 276 -11.75 -9.58 7.53
C ILE A 276 -12.62 -10.19 8.64
N PRO A 277 -12.30 -11.39 9.15
CA PRO A 277 -13.01 -11.97 10.29
C PRO A 277 -13.03 -11.00 11.47
N ALA A 278 -14.18 -10.84 12.12
CA ALA A 278 -14.39 -9.81 13.13
C ALA A 278 -13.32 -9.84 14.26
N LEU A 279 -12.91 -11.04 14.67
CA LEU A 279 -11.88 -11.24 15.71
C LEU A 279 -10.46 -10.89 15.26
N LYS A 280 -10.21 -10.75 13.96
CA LYS A 280 -8.90 -10.42 13.38
C LYS A 280 -8.76 -8.94 13.00
N ILE A 281 -9.81 -8.13 13.13
CA ILE A 281 -9.78 -6.70 12.77
C ILE A 281 -8.68 -5.95 13.52
N SER A 282 -8.58 -6.11 14.83
CA SER A 282 -7.54 -5.41 15.62
C SER A 282 -6.13 -5.79 15.16
N LYS A 283 -5.90 -7.07 14.83
CA LYS A 283 -4.62 -7.54 14.32
C LYS A 283 -4.33 -7.00 12.93
N HIS A 284 -5.34 -6.99 12.06
CA HIS A 284 -5.27 -6.39 10.72
C HIS A 284 -4.89 -4.91 10.78
N VAL A 285 -5.54 -4.14 11.65
CA VAL A 285 -5.22 -2.72 11.89
C VAL A 285 -3.79 -2.56 12.41
N GLU A 286 -3.39 -3.35 13.41
CA GLU A 286 -2.05 -3.29 14.00
C GLU A 286 -0.95 -3.53 12.95
N ILE A 287 -1.12 -4.55 12.10
CA ILE A 287 -0.16 -4.90 11.06
C ILE A 287 -0.14 -3.80 9.99
N THR A 288 -1.28 -3.52 9.37
CA THR A 288 -1.34 -2.59 8.23
C THR A 288 -0.92 -1.18 8.58
N SER A 289 -1.11 -0.74 9.82
CA SER A 289 -0.69 0.61 10.28
C SER A 289 0.83 0.80 10.30
N LYS A 290 1.62 -0.27 10.33
CA LYS A 290 3.09 -0.22 10.26
C LYS A 290 3.59 0.04 8.83
N TYR A 291 2.77 -0.23 7.83
CA TYR A 291 3.12 -0.11 6.41
C TYR A 291 2.60 1.21 5.81
N THR A 292 3.05 2.35 6.35
CA THR A 292 2.60 3.68 5.89
C THR A 292 2.98 3.94 4.43
N HIS A 293 4.09 3.37 3.96
CA HIS A 293 4.52 3.35 2.56
C HIS A 293 3.63 2.51 1.64
N ALA A 294 2.70 1.73 2.18
CA ALA A 294 1.76 0.91 1.43
C ALA A 294 0.30 1.20 1.84
N HIS A 295 -0.06 2.48 1.93
CA HIS A 295 -1.38 3.02 2.33
C HIS A 295 -1.72 2.94 3.82
N GLY A 296 -0.96 2.20 4.61
CA GLY A 296 -1.14 2.13 6.06
C GLY A 296 -2.47 1.52 6.51
N GLY A 297 -2.88 1.87 7.73
CA GLY A 297 -4.09 1.34 8.36
C GLY A 297 -5.38 1.69 7.60
N PRO A 298 -6.51 1.06 7.96
CA PRO A 298 -7.78 1.26 7.24
C PRO A 298 -8.23 2.73 7.18
N VAL A 299 -8.99 3.05 6.14
CA VAL A 299 -9.74 4.32 5.99
C VAL A 299 -11.14 4.19 6.59
N CYS A 300 -11.76 3.01 6.45
CA CYS A 300 -13.08 2.71 7.00
C CYS A 300 -13.17 1.22 7.36
N ILE A 301 -13.97 0.91 8.38
CA ILE A 301 -14.25 -0.46 8.83
C ILE A 301 -15.76 -0.61 8.98
N GLY A 302 -16.33 -1.62 8.31
CA GLY A 302 -17.70 -2.08 8.50
C GLY A 302 -18.79 -1.28 7.79
N ARG A 303 -18.71 0.06 7.76
CA ARG A 303 -19.79 0.93 7.24
C ARG A 303 -19.46 1.52 5.86
N PRO A 304 -19.69 0.80 4.74
CA PRO A 304 -19.36 1.29 3.40
C PRO A 304 -20.11 2.57 3.01
N ASP A 305 -21.32 2.77 3.54
CA ASP A 305 -22.17 3.91 3.24
C ASP A 305 -21.56 5.25 3.68
N VAL A 306 -20.79 5.27 4.78
CA VAL A 306 -20.16 6.51 5.29
C VAL A 306 -19.06 7.02 4.36
N ILE A 307 -18.50 6.15 3.54
CA ILE A 307 -17.52 6.48 2.50
C ILE A 307 -18.15 6.51 1.09
N GLY A 308 -19.49 6.49 1.00
CA GLY A 308 -20.21 6.59 -0.25
C GLY A 308 -20.32 5.29 -1.05
N VAL A 309 -19.87 4.16 -0.51
CA VAL A 309 -19.98 2.84 -1.17
C VAL A 309 -21.35 2.25 -0.84
N GLN A 310 -22.23 2.18 -1.84
CA GLN A 310 -23.63 1.75 -1.65
C GLN A 310 -23.84 0.26 -1.93
N ASN A 311 -22.98 -0.37 -2.73
CA ASN A 311 -23.14 -1.76 -3.14
C ASN A 311 -21.77 -2.44 -3.30
N LEU A 312 -21.49 -3.44 -2.46
CA LEU A 312 -20.24 -4.23 -2.48
C LEU A 312 -20.19 -5.24 -3.63
N ASP A 313 -21.32 -5.54 -4.27
CA ASP A 313 -21.37 -6.44 -5.44
C ASP A 313 -21.07 -5.71 -6.76
N LYS A 314 -20.74 -4.42 -6.70
CA LYS A 314 -20.47 -3.58 -7.88
C LYS A 314 -19.22 -2.72 -7.69
N PRO A 315 -18.04 -3.33 -7.58
CA PRO A 315 -16.80 -2.57 -7.55
C PRO A 315 -16.56 -1.83 -8.89
N GLU A 316 -16.01 -0.62 -8.82
CA GLU A 316 -15.59 0.12 -10.03
C GLU A 316 -14.36 -0.53 -10.70
N TRP A 317 -13.50 -1.18 -9.91
CA TRP A 317 -12.36 -1.95 -10.41
C TRP A 317 -12.17 -3.26 -9.64
N GLY A 318 -11.58 -4.25 -10.31
CA GLY A 318 -11.36 -5.58 -9.73
C GLY A 318 -12.62 -6.44 -9.75
N GLU A 319 -12.69 -7.43 -8.88
CA GLU A 319 -13.74 -8.44 -8.89
C GLU A 319 -14.41 -8.57 -7.53
N THR A 320 -15.70 -8.89 -7.53
CA THR A 320 -16.46 -9.16 -6.30
C THR A 320 -15.95 -10.41 -5.60
N VAL A 321 -15.76 -10.31 -4.28
CA VAL A 321 -15.34 -11.42 -3.43
C VAL A 321 -16.46 -11.82 -2.48
N GLU A 322 -16.49 -13.09 -2.10
CA GLU A 322 -17.46 -13.57 -1.11
C GLU A 322 -17.09 -13.05 0.28
N MET A 323 -18.10 -12.71 1.07
CA MET A 323 -17.95 -12.28 2.46
C MET A 323 -18.74 -13.23 3.35
N ALA A 324 -18.05 -13.88 4.28
CA ALA A 324 -18.67 -14.78 5.25
C ALA A 324 -19.47 -13.99 6.31
N PRO A 325 -20.45 -14.61 7.00
CA PRO A 325 -21.29 -13.91 7.97
C PRO A 325 -20.54 -13.28 9.16
N ASP A 326 -19.36 -13.79 9.49
CA ASP A 326 -18.50 -13.29 10.57
C ASP A 326 -17.42 -12.32 10.08
N GLU A 327 -17.42 -11.98 8.79
CA GLU A 327 -16.47 -11.05 8.19
C GLU A 327 -17.03 -9.62 8.13
N VAL A 328 -16.13 -8.66 8.28
CA VAL A 328 -16.42 -7.23 8.21
C VAL A 328 -15.65 -6.64 7.05
N PRO A 329 -16.27 -5.80 6.19
CA PRO A 329 -15.56 -5.17 5.09
C PRO A 329 -14.61 -4.10 5.65
N VAL A 330 -13.32 -4.23 5.37
CA VAL A 330 -12.27 -3.29 5.77
C VAL A 330 -11.74 -2.59 4.52
N PHE A 331 -11.75 -1.26 4.54
CA PHE A 331 -11.39 -0.44 3.39
C PHE A 331 -10.04 0.24 3.61
N HIS A 332 -9.10 0.08 2.67
CA HIS A 332 -7.82 0.79 2.66
C HIS A 332 -7.77 1.74 1.46
N ALA A 333 -7.07 2.87 1.59
CA ALA A 333 -6.73 3.66 0.42
C ALA A 333 -5.96 2.80 -0.59
N CYS A 334 -6.11 3.11 -1.87
CA CYS A 334 -5.59 2.29 -2.95
C CYS A 334 -4.83 3.12 -3.98
N GLY A 335 -3.76 2.55 -4.54
CA GLY A 335 -2.94 3.12 -5.61
C GLY A 335 -3.65 3.32 -6.95
N VAL A 336 -4.93 2.96 -7.05
CA VAL A 336 -5.83 3.36 -8.14
C VAL A 336 -6.35 4.80 -7.95
N THR A 337 -6.23 5.40 -6.76
CA THR A 337 -6.56 6.82 -6.53
C THR A 337 -5.83 7.75 -7.52
N PRO A 338 -4.50 7.65 -7.69
CA PRO A 338 -3.80 8.33 -8.78
C PRO A 338 -4.46 8.20 -10.15
N GLN A 339 -4.83 6.99 -10.56
CA GLN A 339 -5.44 6.75 -11.88
C GLN A 339 -6.78 7.47 -11.98
N SER A 340 -7.64 7.33 -10.97
CA SER A 340 -8.94 8.01 -10.93
C SER A 340 -8.80 9.52 -11.02
N VAL A 341 -7.84 10.11 -10.28
CA VAL A 341 -7.62 11.56 -10.27
C VAL A 341 -7.12 12.06 -11.62
N LEU A 342 -6.22 11.33 -12.27
CA LEU A 342 -5.73 11.66 -13.61
C LEU A 342 -6.87 11.63 -14.64
N MET A 343 -7.74 10.63 -14.57
CA MET A 343 -8.93 10.53 -15.43
C MET A 343 -9.92 11.66 -15.17
N ASP A 344 -10.31 11.87 -13.91
CA ASP A 344 -11.27 12.91 -13.50
C ASP A 344 -10.76 14.33 -13.86
N SER A 345 -9.44 14.54 -13.80
CA SER A 345 -8.78 15.81 -14.15
C SER A 345 -8.49 15.97 -15.65
N LYS A 346 -8.87 14.99 -16.48
CA LYS A 346 -8.69 15.00 -17.95
C LYS A 346 -7.27 15.31 -18.38
N VAL A 347 -6.29 14.63 -17.77
CA VAL A 347 -4.89 14.85 -18.12
C VAL A 347 -4.64 14.52 -19.61
N PRO A 348 -3.85 15.32 -20.34
CA PRO A 348 -3.68 15.12 -21.78
C PRO A 348 -3.08 13.76 -22.13
N PHE A 349 -2.14 13.28 -21.31
CA PHE A 349 -1.50 11.99 -21.49
C PHE A 349 -1.01 11.44 -20.15
N ALA A 350 -1.20 10.14 -19.93
CA ALA A 350 -0.60 9.41 -18.82
C ALA A 350 -0.41 7.93 -19.19
N ILE A 351 0.63 7.31 -18.64
CA ILE A 351 0.80 5.85 -18.63
C ILE A 351 0.67 5.41 -17.18
N THR A 352 -0.07 4.34 -16.92
CA THR A 352 -0.09 3.71 -15.61
C THR A 352 0.15 2.22 -15.75
N HIS A 353 0.46 1.55 -14.65
CA HIS A 353 0.24 0.11 -14.60
C HIS A 353 -1.27 -0.20 -14.71
N LYS A 354 -1.64 -1.36 -15.24
CA LYS A 354 -3.01 -1.87 -15.15
C LYS A 354 -3.28 -2.33 -13.73
N ALA A 355 -4.47 -2.04 -13.20
CA ALA A 355 -4.84 -2.45 -11.84
C ALA A 355 -4.64 -3.97 -11.64
N GLY A 356 -3.83 -4.35 -10.65
CA GLY A 356 -3.45 -5.74 -10.36
C GLY A 356 -2.14 -6.20 -11.02
N TYR A 357 -1.53 -5.40 -11.91
CA TYR A 357 -0.30 -5.73 -12.64
C TYR A 357 0.82 -4.77 -12.21
N MET A 358 1.40 -4.94 -11.02
CA MET A 358 2.31 -3.96 -10.42
C MET A 358 3.77 -4.19 -10.82
N PHE A 359 4.61 -3.17 -10.57
CA PHE A 359 6.06 -3.28 -10.64
C PHE A 359 6.62 -3.91 -9.36
N VAL A 360 7.39 -4.99 -9.48
CA VAL A 360 8.04 -5.67 -8.33
C VAL A 360 9.45 -5.11 -8.13
N THR A 361 9.74 -4.61 -6.94
CA THR A 361 11.02 -3.97 -6.59
C THR A 361 12.01 -4.94 -5.95
N ASP A 362 13.26 -4.50 -5.78
CA ASP A 362 14.28 -5.24 -5.02
C ASP A 362 14.19 -4.99 -3.50
N MET A 363 13.34 -4.05 -3.08
CA MET A 363 13.18 -3.68 -1.68
C MET A 363 12.34 -4.70 -0.91
N PRO A 364 12.69 -5.01 0.36
CA PRO A 364 11.82 -5.80 1.21
C PRO A 364 10.51 -5.05 1.46
N SER A 365 9.41 -5.78 1.57
CA SER A 365 8.07 -5.20 1.68
C SER A 365 7.84 -4.43 2.99
N ASP A 366 8.57 -4.80 4.04
CA ASP A 366 8.60 -4.11 5.34
C ASP A 366 9.40 -2.80 5.30
N MET A 367 10.24 -2.58 4.29
CA MET A 367 11.16 -1.42 4.21
C MET A 367 12.00 -1.21 5.49
N GLY A 368 12.23 -2.27 6.28
CA GLY A 368 12.93 -2.20 7.56
C GLY A 368 12.08 -1.74 8.77
N CYS A 369 10.75 -1.73 8.65
CA CYS A 369 9.81 -1.40 9.74
C CYS A 369 9.55 -2.56 10.73
#